data_AF-A0AAN4PRP7-F1
#
_entry.id   AF-A0AAN4PRP7-F1
#
_cell.length_a   1.000
_cell.length_b   1.000
_cell.length_c   1.000
_cell.angle_alpha   90.00
_cell.angle_beta   90.00
_cell.angle_gamma   90.00
#
_symmetry.space_group_name_H-M   'P 1'
#
loop_
_entity.id
_entity.type
_entity.pdbx_description
1 polymer ?
#
loop_
_entity_poly.entity_id
_entity_poly.type
_entity_poly.pdbx_seq_one_letter_code
_entity_poly.pdbx_strand_id
1 'polypeptide(L)'
;MTKDLLQTFDIHFDNELAHDYYGDGKKLAENLREIYHDRNLKFPDVFDSTLTTPPVHFISYDSHLLLEVLEKEKLIRFCSVEAPDDVKIEELQNVEVPPGLHVDIIDFQME
;
A
#
# COMPACT_ATOMS: atom_id res chain seq x y z
N MET A 1 21.09 15.65 15.97
CA MET A 1 19.98 14.74 16.29
C MET A 1 19.55 14.19 14.96
N THR A 2 19.89 12.94 14.69
CA THR A 2 19.35 12.19 13.54
C THR A 2 17.85 12.13 13.74
N LYS A 3 17.08 12.72 12.83
CA LYS A 3 15.62 12.65 12.87
C LYS A 3 15.26 11.40 12.10
N ASP A 4 15.02 10.30 12.81
CA ASP A 4 14.32 9.15 12.25
C ASP A 4 13.01 9.67 11.63
N LEU A 5 12.96 9.77 10.30
CA LEU A 5 11.79 10.30 9.60
C LEU A 5 10.76 9.18 9.54
N LEU A 6 9.55 9.49 10.02
CA LEU A 6 8.42 8.59 9.90
C LEU A 6 7.75 8.86 8.55
N GLN A 7 7.96 7.97 7.58
CA GLN A 7 7.24 8.01 6.31
C GLN A 7 5.95 7.19 6.41
N THR A 8 4.85 7.71 5.87
CA THR A 8 3.60 6.94 5.81
C THR A 8 3.55 6.19 4.49
N PHE A 9 3.38 4.87 4.59
CA PHE A 9 3.17 3.99 3.44
C PHE A 9 1.69 3.69 3.37
N ASP A 10 1.03 4.15 2.30
CA ASP A 10 -0.32 3.79 1.92
C ASP A 10 -0.25 2.59 0.96
N ILE A 11 -0.90 1.51 1.34
CA ILE A 11 -0.82 0.20 0.70
C ILE A 11 -2.22 -0.23 0.29
N HIS A 12 -2.36 -0.61 -0.97
CA HIS A 12 -3.59 -1.18 -1.47
C HIS A 12 -3.34 -2.28 -2.49
N PHE A 13 -4.36 -3.11 -2.68
CA PHE A 13 -4.33 -4.25 -3.58
C PHE A 13 -5.15 -3.97 -4.84
N ASP A 14 -4.74 -4.52 -5.97
CA ASP A 14 -5.49 -4.39 -7.23
C ASP A 14 -6.84 -5.11 -7.15
N ASN A 15 -6.87 -6.23 -6.43
CA ASN A 15 -8.02 -7.13 -6.30
C ASN A 15 -7.87 -8.08 -5.10
N GLU A 16 -8.91 -8.88 -4.86
CA GLU A 16 -8.97 -9.86 -3.76
C GLU A 16 -7.90 -10.96 -3.86
N LEU A 17 -7.50 -11.38 -5.07
CA LEU A 17 -6.45 -12.40 -5.22
C LEU A 17 -5.10 -11.89 -4.77
N ALA A 18 -4.79 -10.62 -5.06
CA ALA A 18 -3.57 -9.98 -4.57
C ALA A 18 -3.63 -9.83 -3.04
N HIS A 19 -4.78 -9.46 -2.49
CA HIS A 19 -4.97 -9.42 -1.04
C HIS A 19 -4.78 -10.78 -0.38
N ASP A 20 -5.36 -11.86 -0.92
CA ASP A 20 -5.15 -13.24 -0.42
C ASP A 20 -3.67 -13.65 -0.49
N TYR A 21 -2.99 -13.26 -1.57
CA TYR A 21 -1.60 -13.57 -1.81
C TYR A 21 -0.64 -12.86 -0.85
N TYR A 22 -0.73 -11.53 -0.73
CA TYR A 22 0.15 -10.73 0.14
C TYR A 22 -0.30 -10.76 1.61
N GLY A 23 -1.59 -10.97 1.85
CA GLY A 23 -2.21 -11.04 3.16
C GLY A 23 -2.16 -9.74 3.95
N ASP A 24 -2.24 -9.89 5.28
CA ASP A 24 -2.37 -8.79 6.23
C ASP A 24 -1.36 -8.90 7.38
N GLY A 25 -1.24 -7.81 8.15
CA GLY A 25 -0.43 -7.75 9.37
C GLY A 25 1.01 -8.19 9.12
N LYS A 26 1.50 -9.18 9.88
CA LYS A 26 2.88 -9.68 9.78
C LYS A 26 3.24 -10.17 8.38
N LYS A 27 2.32 -10.86 7.68
CA LYS A 27 2.60 -11.37 6.33
C LYS A 27 2.81 -10.23 5.34
N LEU A 28 1.97 -9.19 5.42
CA LEU A 28 2.15 -7.98 4.61
C LEU A 28 3.46 -7.27 4.95
N ALA A 29 3.77 -7.13 6.24
CA ALA A 29 5.01 -6.50 6.69
C ALA A 29 6.27 -7.27 6.23
N GLU A 30 6.24 -8.60 6.21
CA GLU A 30 7.33 -9.42 5.66
C GLU A 30 7.53 -9.18 4.16
N ASN A 31 6.45 -9.14 3.37
CA ASN A 31 6.52 -8.79 1.94
C ASN A 31 7.11 -7.39 1.72
N LEU A 32 6.69 -6.38 2.49
CA LEU A 32 7.22 -5.03 2.39
C LEU A 32 8.71 -4.95 2.76
N ARG A 33 9.14 -5.69 3.79
CA ARG A 33 10.56 -5.78 4.14
C ARG A 33 11.39 -6.42 3.04
N GLU A 34 10.83 -7.39 2.31
CA GLU A 34 11.50 -8.00 1.16
C GLU A 34 11.59 -7.02 -0.02
N ILE A 35 10.51 -6.31 -0.33
CA ILE A 35 10.47 -5.31 -1.41
C ILE A 35 11.46 -4.17 -1.15
N TYR A 36 11.55 -3.68 0.08
CA TYR A 36 12.39 -2.55 0.48
C TYR A 36 13.68 -2.95 1.23
N HIS A 37 14.15 -4.19 1.09
CA HIS A 37 15.27 -4.73 1.90
C HIS A 37 16.57 -3.90 1.83
N ASP A 38 16.85 -3.30 0.68
CA ASP A 38 18.05 -2.48 0.45
C ASP A 38 17.94 -1.03 0.98
N ARG A 39 16.83 -0.68 1.64
CA ARG A 39 16.55 0.70 2.09
C ARG A 39 16.65 0.87 3.60
N ASN A 40 17.03 -0.19 4.33
CA ASN A 40 17.23 -0.17 5.77
C ASN A 40 16.03 0.42 6.55
N LEU A 41 14.81 0.17 6.04
CA LEU A 41 13.56 0.64 6.63
C LEU A 41 13.12 -0.29 7.76
N LYS A 42 12.52 0.27 8.82
CA LYS A 42 11.86 -0.55 9.86
C LYS A 42 10.34 -0.45 9.73
N PHE A 43 9.75 -1.50 9.18
CA PHE A 43 8.30 -1.67 9.09
C PHE A 43 7.73 -2.22 10.40
N PRO A 44 6.60 -1.69 10.91
CA PRO A 44 5.82 -2.33 11.94
C PRO A 44 5.09 -3.58 11.39
N ASP A 45 4.72 -4.51 12.27
CA ASP A 45 3.84 -5.65 11.91
C ASP A 45 2.34 -5.30 11.98
N VAL A 46 2.03 -4.08 12.43
CA VAL A 46 0.65 -3.59 12.63
C VAL A 46 0.41 -2.44 11.65
N PHE A 47 -0.75 -2.48 11.02
CA PHE A 47 -1.21 -1.48 10.06
C PHE A 47 -2.52 -0.91 10.56
N ASP A 48 -2.65 0.41 10.41
CA ASP A 48 -3.96 1.05 10.48
C ASP A 48 -4.67 0.85 9.15
N SER A 49 -6.00 0.96 9.15
CA SER A 49 -6.78 0.74 7.94
C SER A 49 -8.00 1.64 7.90
N THR A 50 -8.26 2.19 6.73
CA THR A 50 -9.45 3.00 6.47
C THR A 50 -10.19 2.40 5.27
N LEU A 51 -11.51 2.40 5.37
CA LEU A 51 -12.37 2.12 4.23
C LEU A 51 -12.50 3.42 3.44
N THR A 52 -12.08 3.38 2.18
CA THR A 52 -12.27 4.52 1.28
C THR A 52 -13.36 4.22 0.27
N THR A 53 -14.19 5.23 0.01
CA THR A 53 -15.23 5.24 -1.01
C THR A 53 -14.86 6.34 -2.00
N PRO A 54 -14.55 5.96 -3.25
CA PRO A 54 -15.58 6.06 -4.27
C PRO A 54 -15.74 4.73 -5.05
N PRO A 55 -16.92 4.47 -5.65
CA PRO A 55 -17.21 3.20 -6.30
C PRO A 55 -16.29 2.93 -7.50
N VAL A 56 -15.70 1.72 -7.56
CA VAL A 56 -15.02 1.22 -8.75
C VAL A 56 -16.05 0.61 -9.70
N HIS A 57 -16.31 1.25 -10.84
CA HIS A 57 -17.25 0.73 -11.84
C HIS A 57 -16.54 -0.25 -12.79
N PHE A 58 -16.91 -1.53 -12.73
CA PHE A 58 -16.57 -2.50 -13.76
C PHE A 58 -17.64 -2.50 -14.86
N ILE A 59 -17.27 -2.21 -16.11
CA ILE A 59 -18.16 -2.34 -17.26
C ILE A 59 -17.68 -3.56 -18.06
N SER A 60 -18.47 -4.64 -18.04
CA SER A 60 -18.26 -5.81 -18.90
C SER A 60 -19.17 -5.68 -20.14
N TYR A 61 -18.60 -5.75 -21.35
CA TYR A 61 -19.36 -5.76 -22.58
C TYR A 61 -19.82 -7.19 -22.90
N ASP A 62 -20.82 -7.69 -22.18
CA ASP A 62 -21.59 -8.85 -22.63
C ASP A 62 -23.07 -8.48 -22.68
N SER A 63 -23.61 -8.38 -23.90
CA SER A 63 -24.83 -7.66 -24.24
C SER A 63 -26.14 -8.36 -23.85
N HIS A 64 -26.12 -9.30 -22.91
CA HIS A 64 -27.30 -10.05 -22.47
C HIS A 64 -27.44 -10.27 -20.95
N LEU A 65 -26.57 -9.69 -20.11
CA LEU A 65 -26.69 -9.80 -18.65
C LEU A 65 -26.83 -8.43 -18.01
N LEU A 66 -27.78 -8.33 -17.07
CA LEU A 66 -28.00 -7.15 -16.23
C LEU A 66 -26.68 -6.61 -15.67
N LEU A 67 -26.45 -5.31 -15.86
CA LEU A 67 -25.35 -4.56 -15.23
C LEU A 67 -25.58 -4.54 -13.71
N GLU A 68 -24.99 -5.49 -12.99
CA GLU A 68 -24.75 -5.34 -11.57
C GLU A 68 -23.52 -4.45 -11.38
N VAL A 69 -23.73 -3.21 -10.96
CA VAL A 69 -22.66 -2.34 -10.47
C VAL A 69 -22.27 -2.88 -9.08
N LEU A 70 -21.17 -3.61 -9.01
CA LEU A 70 -20.56 -3.97 -7.72
C LEU A 70 -19.75 -2.78 -7.22
N GLU A 71 -20.32 -2.02 -6.28
CA GLU A 71 -19.55 -1.05 -5.49
C GLU A 71 -18.65 -1.84 -4.53
N LYS A 72 -17.39 -2.08 -4.93
CA LYS A 72 -16.38 -2.60 -3.99
C LYS A 72 -15.74 -1.43 -3.25
N GLU A 73 -15.88 -1.41 -1.93
CA GLU A 73 -15.13 -0.52 -1.05
C GLU A 73 -13.63 -0.86 -1.14
N LYS A 74 -12.78 0.14 -1.32
CA LYS A 74 -11.33 -0.06 -1.36
C LYS A 74 -10.81 0.02 0.08
N LEU A 75 -10.34 -1.11 0.61
CA LEU A 75 -9.64 -1.14 1.89
C LEU A 75 -8.21 -0.62 1.67
N ILE A 76 -7.89 0.49 2.31
CA ILE A 76 -6.55 1.06 2.32
C ILE A 76 -5.88 0.71 3.64
N ARG A 77 -4.65 0.22 3.57
CA ARG A 77 -3.81 -0.03 4.74
C ARG A 77 -2.71 1.01 4.79
N PHE A 78 -2.44 1.55 5.96
CA PHE A 78 -1.31 2.45 6.12
C PHE A 78 -0.48 2.12 7.35
N CYS A 79 0.80 2.42 7.26
CA CYS A 79 1.72 2.30 8.38
C CYS A 79 2.77 3.41 8.35
N SER A 80 3.25 3.78 9.53
CA SER A 80 4.42 4.64 9.67
C SER A 80 5.68 3.79 9.72
N VAL A 81 6.64 4.12 8.87
CA VAL A 81 7.91 3.41 8.71
C VAL A 81 9.03 4.31 9.18
N GLU A 82 9.91 3.78 10.02
CA GLU A 82 11.14 4.50 10.39
C GLU A 82 12.15 4.38 9.24
N ALA A 83 12.56 5.54 8.71
CA ALA A 83 13.58 5.67 7.69
C ALA A 83 14.82 6.41 8.23
N PRO A 84 16.03 5.99 7.84
CA PRO A 84 17.26 6.75 8.08
C PRO A 84 17.22 8.16 7.44
N ASP A 85 17.89 9.15 8.05
CA ASP A 85 17.97 10.54 7.56
C ASP A 85 18.54 10.69 6.13
N ASP A 86 19.33 9.71 5.65
CA ASP A 86 19.96 9.73 4.33
C ASP A 86 19.08 9.13 3.22
N VAL A 87 17.99 8.46 3.57
CA VAL A 87 17.04 7.89 2.61
C VAL A 87 16.14 8.99 2.08
N LYS A 88 16.12 9.11 0.75
CA LYS A 88 15.24 10.05 0.05
C LYS A 88 13.95 9.39 -0.39
N ILE A 89 12.86 10.14 -0.33
CA ILE A 89 11.53 9.63 -0.72
C ILE A 89 11.50 9.23 -2.19
N GLU A 90 12.19 9.97 -3.06
CA GLU A 90 12.29 9.62 -4.48
C GLU A 90 12.98 8.27 -4.69
N GLU A 91 13.93 7.88 -3.82
CA GLU A 91 14.60 6.58 -3.91
C GLU A 91 13.69 5.43 -3.49
N LEU A 92 12.74 5.69 -2.58
CA LEU A 92 11.73 4.73 -2.17
C LEU A 92 10.62 4.57 -3.21
N GLN A 93 10.23 5.67 -3.87
CA GLN A 93 9.25 5.66 -4.97
C GLN A 93 9.75 4.94 -6.22
N ASN A 94 11.07 4.84 -6.40
CA ASN A 94 11.70 4.12 -7.51
C ASN A 94 11.85 2.60 -7.26
N VAL A 95 11.40 2.08 -6.12
CA VAL A 95 11.44 0.65 -5.84
C VAL A 95 10.41 -0.07 -6.72
N GLU A 96 10.82 -1.17 -7.35
CA GLU A 96 9.92 -1.98 -8.15
C GLU A 96 8.97 -2.76 -7.23
N VAL A 97 7.71 -2.36 -7.22
CA VAL A 97 6.65 -3.05 -6.49
C VAL A 97 6.07 -4.16 -7.36
N PRO A 98 5.95 -5.40 -6.84
CA PRO A 98 5.44 -6.52 -7.61
C PRO A 98 3.95 -6.35 -7.99
N PRO A 99 3.49 -7.00 -9.06
CA PRO A 99 2.11 -6.86 -9.54
C PRO A 99 1.07 -7.19 -8.47
N GLY A 100 -0.07 -6.50 -8.50
CA GLY A 100 -1.16 -6.70 -7.54
C GLY A 100 -1.03 -5.88 -6.26
N LEU A 101 0.14 -5.30 -6.00
CA LEU A 101 0.42 -4.46 -4.84
C LEU A 101 0.74 -3.04 -5.30
N HIS A 102 0.15 -2.06 -4.65
CA HIS A 102 0.48 -0.66 -4.80
C HIS A 102 0.92 -0.11 -3.46
N VAL A 103 1.98 0.70 -3.49
CA VAL A 103 2.56 1.34 -2.33
C VAL A 103 2.80 2.81 -2.67
N ASP A 104 2.01 3.68 -2.08
CA ASP A 104 2.15 5.13 -2.17
C ASP A 104 2.85 5.64 -0.90
N ILE A 105 3.88 6.46 -1.07
CA ILE A 105 4.65 7.01 0.05
C ILE A 105 4.25 8.46 0.23
N ILE A 106 3.62 8.74 1.38
CA ILE A 106 3.12 10.06 1.74
C ILE A 106 4.09 10.68 2.73
N ASP A 107 4.61 11.85 2.36
CA ASP A 107 5.39 12.67 3.27
C ASP A 107 4.47 13.64 4.02
N PHE A 108 4.10 13.29 5.24
CA PHE A 108 3.50 14.26 6.14
C PHE A 108 4.61 15.13 6.76
N GLN A 109 5.21 16.00 5.94
CA GLN A 109 5.88 17.19 6.48
C GLN A 109 4.79 18.02 7.16
N MET A 110 4.55 17.80 8.45
CA MET A 110 3.86 18.81 9.25
C MET A 110 4.84 19.99 9.38
N GLU A 111 4.61 21.04 8.60
CA GLU A 111 5.27 22.34 8.76
C GLU A 111 5.14 22.88 10.20
#